data_AF-A0A3C0JHW5-F1
#
_entry.id   AF-A0A3C0JHW5-F1
#
_cell.length_a   1.000
_cell.length_b   1.000
_cell.length_c   1.000
_cell.angle_alpha   90.00
_cell.angle_beta   90.00
_cell.angle_gamma   90.00
#
_symmetry.space_group_name_H-M   'P 1'
#
loop_
_entity.id
_entity.type
_entity.pdbx_description
1 polymer ?
#
loop_
_entity_poly.entity_id
_entity_poly.type
_entity_poly.pdbx_seq_one_letter_code
_entity_poly.pdbx_strand_id
1 'polypeptide(L)' 'MTLMHTPSCDVGLDAPDFNLQGVDGRYWARDECADKNGLLVMFICNHCP' A
#
# COMPACT_ATOMS: atom_id res chain seq x y z
N MET A 1 -8.59 6.45 -16.42
CA MET A 1 -9.41 7.21 -15.46
C MET A 1 -8.58 7.34 -14.20
N THR A 2 -8.27 8.56 -13.75
CA THR A 2 -7.40 8.79 -12.59
C THR A 2 -8.26 9.07 -11.37
N LEU A 3 -7.93 8.45 -10.23
CA LEU A 3 -8.56 8.78 -8.95
C LEU A 3 -7.97 10.10 -8.45
N MET A 4 -8.81 11.12 -8.27
CA MET A 4 -8.38 12.46 -7.87
C MET A 4 -8.55 12.73 -6.37
N HIS A 5 -9.28 11.86 -5.67
CA HIS A 5 -9.61 12.04 -4.27
C HIS A 5 -9.52 10.72 -3.52
N THR A 6 -8.97 10.79 -2.30
CA THR A 6 -8.98 9.67 -1.37
C THR A 6 -10.41 9.47 -0.86
N PRO A 7 -11.01 8.28 -1.02
CA PRO A 7 -12.30 8.00 -0.39
C PRO A 7 -12.16 8.06 1.13
N SER A 8 -13.26 8.34 1.83
CA SER A 8 -13.30 8.21 3.28
C SER A 8 -12.93 6.77 3.68
N CYS A 9 -12.09 6.64 4.70
CA CYS A 9 -11.66 5.36 5.23
C CYS A 9 -12.02 5.27 6.72
N ASP A 10 -12.54 4.13 7.15
CA ASP A 10 -12.86 3.87 8.55
C ASP A 10 -11.57 3.61 9.33
N VAL A 11 -11.26 4.51 10.26
CA VAL A 11 -10.06 4.41 11.09
C VAL A 11 -10.24 3.31 12.14
N GLY A 12 -9.21 2.49 12.33
CA GLY A 12 -9.19 1.38 13.29
C GLY A 12 -9.44 0.00 12.66
N LEU A 13 -9.67 -0.06 11.35
CA LEU A 13 -9.64 -1.32 10.61
C LEU A 13 -8.21 -1.85 10.48
N ASP A 14 -8.07 -3.17 10.51
CA ASP A 14 -6.81 -3.84 10.20
C ASP A 14 -6.42 -3.58 8.73
N ALA A 15 -5.14 -3.38 8.49
CA ALA A 15 -4.62 -3.20 7.14
C ALA A 15 -4.85 -4.48 6.32
N PRO A 16 -5.42 -4.41 5.09
CA PRO A 16 -5.63 -5.58 4.26
C PRO A 16 -4.32 -6.30 3.93
N ASP A 17 -4.38 -7.63 3.83
CA ASP A 17 -3.24 -8.42 3.38
C ASP A 17 -2.92 -8.16 1.90
N PHE A 18 -1.64 -8.22 1.58
CA PHE A 18 -1.15 -8.19 0.21
C PHE A 18 0.05 -9.12 0.05
N ASN A 19 0.28 -9.56 -1.19
CA ASN A 19 1.48 -10.27 -1.60
C ASN A 19 1.83 -9.84 -3.04
N LEU A 20 2.71 -8.85 -3.19
CA LEU A 20 2.97 -8.17 -4.45
C LEU A 20 4.43 -8.32 -4.87
N GLN A 21 4.67 -8.40 -6.17
CA GLN A 21 6.02 -8.48 -6.72
C GLN A 21 6.70 -7.10 -6.69
N GLY A 22 7.88 -7.04 -6.10
CA GLY A 22 8.76 -5.88 -6.09
C GLY A 22 9.59 -5.74 -7.36
N VAL A 23 10.25 -4.58 -7.50
CA VAL A 23 11.19 -4.30 -8.60
C VAL A 23 12.43 -5.19 -8.59
N ASP A 24 12.72 -5.81 -7.45
CA ASP A 24 13.76 -6.81 -7.23
C ASP A 24 13.32 -8.23 -7.65
N GLY A 25 12.08 -8.39 -8.13
CA GLY A 25 11.50 -9.68 -8.51
C GLY A 25 11.06 -10.53 -7.32
N ARG A 26 11.31 -10.09 -6.09
CA ARG A 26 10.87 -10.75 -4.85
C ARG A 26 9.40 -10.40 -4.58
N TYR A 27 8.67 -11.32 -3.96
CA TYR A 27 7.34 -11.05 -3.43
C TYR A 27 7.44 -10.47 -2.01
N TRP A 28 6.67 -9.42 -1.76
CA TRP A 28 6.57 -8.73 -0.47
C TRP A 28 5.16 -8.88 0.10
N ALA A 29 5.08 -9.39 1.32
CA ALA A 29 3.84 -9.48 2.09
C ALA A 29 3.71 -8.34 3.12
N ARG A 30 2.46 -8.00 3.49
CA ARG A 30 2.14 -6.96 4.49
C ARG A 30 2.99 -7.08 5.76
N ASP A 31 3.05 -8.29 6.31
CA ASP A 31 3.70 -8.57 7.59
C ASP A 31 5.23 -8.54 7.50
N GLU A 32 5.81 -8.68 6.30
CA GLU A 32 7.26 -8.50 6.09
C GLU A 32 7.68 -7.03 6.06
N CYS A 33 6.73 -6.13 5.75
CA CYS A 33 6.97 -4.69 5.67
C CYS A 33 6.61 -3.95 6.97
N ALA A 34 5.77 -4.53 7.82
CA ALA A 34 5.33 -3.92 9.07
C ALA A 34 6.39 -4.08 10.19
N ASP A 35 6.61 -3.00 10.96
CA ASP A 35 7.49 -3.01 12.14
C ASP A 35 6.92 -2.07 13.22
N LYS A 36 7.62 -1.90 14.34
CA LYS A 36 7.25 -1.11 15.54
C LYS A 36 6.80 0.33 15.26
N ASN A 37 7.23 0.92 14.13
CA ASN A 37 6.88 2.28 13.73
C ASN A 37 5.65 2.35 12.81
N GLY A 38 5.06 1.20 12.47
CA GLY A 38 3.95 1.06 11.54
C GLY A 38 4.40 0.81 10.09
N LEU A 39 3.41 0.63 9.23
CA LEU A 39 3.54 0.38 7.80
C LEU A 39 2.93 1.56 7.03
N LEU A 40 3.71 2.16 6.12
CA LEU A 40 3.21 3.17 5.19
C LEU A 40 2.95 2.52 3.83
N VAL A 41 1.69 2.53 3.38
CA VAL A 41 1.30 2.08 2.04
C VAL A 41 0.88 3.29 1.21
N MET A 42 1.42 3.38 -0.01
CA MET A 42 1.10 4.46 -0.94
C MET A 42 0.66 3.86 -2.28
N PHE A 43 -0.45 4.37 -2.82
CA PHE A 43 -0.91 4.05 -4.16
C PHE A 43 -0.45 5.15 -5.12
N ILE A 44 0.58 4.86 -5.91
CA ILE A 44 1.22 5.83 -6.80
C ILE A 44 1.29 5.30 -8.24
N CYS A 45 1.51 6.20 -9.19
CA CYS A 45 1.62 5.86 -10.61
C CYS A 45 2.72 6.71 -11.27
N ASN A 46 3.33 6.20 -12.35
CA ASN A 46 4.47 6.85 -13.00
C ASN A 46 4.11 8.04 -13.89
N HIS A 47 2.83 8.20 -14.23
CA HIS A 47 2.38 9.16 -15.25
C HIS A 47 1.07 9.85 -14.85
N CYS A 48 0.90 10.07 -13.55
CA CYS A 48 -0.19 10.86 -13.01
C CYS A 48 0.27 12.33 -13.07
N PRO A 49 -0.52 13.25 -13.67
CA PRO A 49 -0.22 14.68 -13.61
C PRO A 49 -0.31 15.21 -12.17
#